data_AF-A0A6N9YJJ3-F1
#
_entry.id   AF-A0A6N9YJJ3-F1
#
_cell.length_a   1.000
_cell.length_b   1.000
_cell.length_c   1.000
_cell.angle_alpha   90.00
_cell.angle_beta   90.00
_cell.angle_gamma   90.00
#
_symmetry.space_group_name_H-M   'P 1'
#
loop_
_entity.id
_entity.type
_entity.pdbx_description
1 polymer ?
#
loop_
_entity_poly.entity_id
_entity_poly.type
_entity_poly.pdbx_seq_one_letter_code
_entity_poly.pdbx_strand_id
1 'polypeptide(L)'
;MSERLAVKKTYKLYIGGKFPRSESGRSYQVTDTKGRFLANAAHASRKDARDAVVAARKAFAGWSRATAYNRGQVLYRVAEVMEGRRAQFVDEVAAGEGLSRGKAEKAVDESIDRWVWYAGWTDKIAQVVGSSNPVAGPYFDFSVPEPTGVVAVLAPQRSSLLGLVSVLAPVLVSGNTAVVASSYERPLPAITLGEVLATSDVPGGVVNILTGRMGDTAPWLAAHMDVNAVDLAGAAGDDEHARELELAAAENLKRVVRAPADEPDWTAEPGLDRITSFLETKTVWHPVGI
;
A
#
# COMPACT_ATOMS: atom_id res chain seq x y z
N MET A 1 0.31 37.98 23.04
CA MET A 1 0.52 36.52 22.90
C MET A 1 1.90 36.32 22.28
N SER A 2 2.78 35.54 22.91
CA SER A 2 4.12 35.26 22.36
C SER A 2 3.98 34.48 21.06
N GLU A 3 4.67 34.93 20.01
CA GLU A 3 4.71 34.25 18.71
C GLU A 3 5.43 32.91 18.88
N ARG A 4 4.69 31.80 18.70
CA ARG A 4 5.23 30.45 18.84
C ARG A 4 6.19 30.16 17.69
N LEU A 5 7.44 29.80 18.01
CA LEU A 5 8.42 29.37 17.01
C LEU A 5 7.95 28.09 16.30
N ALA A 6 8.08 28.07 14.98
CA ALA A 6 7.76 26.89 14.17
C ALA A 6 8.89 25.85 14.26
N VAL A 7 8.54 24.62 14.64
CA VAL A 7 9.46 23.47 14.61
C VAL A 7 9.14 22.61 13.39
N LYS A 8 9.96 22.75 12.34
CA LYS A 8 9.75 22.07 11.06
C LYS A 8 10.49 20.73 11.05
N LYS A 9 9.79 19.64 10.69
CA LYS A 9 10.36 18.30 10.58
C LYS A 9 10.93 18.06 9.17
N THR A 10 12.03 17.31 9.13
CA THR A 10 12.46 16.57 7.93
C THR A 10 12.06 15.12 8.13
N TYR A 11 11.02 14.71 7.42
CA TYR A 11 10.48 13.36 7.48
C TYR A 11 11.40 12.37 6.76
N LYS A 12 11.31 11.13 7.22
CA LYS A 12 12.13 10.01 6.80
C LYS A 12 11.29 9.01 5.99
N LEU A 13 11.93 8.02 5.39
CA LEU A 13 11.24 6.88 4.77
C LEU A 13 10.67 5.97 5.87
N TYR A 14 9.78 5.04 5.51
CA TYR A 14 9.34 3.97 6.41
C TYR A 14 9.73 2.62 5.81
N ILE A 15 10.76 1.97 6.35
CA ILE A 15 11.28 0.70 5.79
C ILE A 15 11.55 -0.27 6.94
N GLY A 16 11.04 -1.50 6.83
CA GLY A 16 11.31 -2.54 7.81
C GLY A 16 10.82 -2.23 9.22
N GLY A 17 9.74 -1.46 9.36
CA GLY A 17 9.23 -0.99 10.66
C GLY A 17 10.07 0.13 11.30
N LYS A 18 10.96 0.77 10.55
CA LYS A 18 11.87 1.83 11.02
C LYS A 18 11.76 3.07 10.13
N PHE A 19 12.31 4.17 10.64
CA PHE A 19 12.37 5.45 9.93
C PHE A 19 13.81 5.81 9.54
N PRO A 20 14.39 5.22 8.47
CA PRO A 20 15.71 5.59 7.97
C PRO A 20 15.66 6.87 7.12
N ARG A 21 16.77 7.61 7.09
CA ARG A 21 16.97 8.62 6.03
C ARG A 21 17.18 7.89 4.70
N SER A 22 16.85 8.56 3.60
CA SER A 22 17.26 8.11 2.26
C SER A 22 18.77 7.86 2.25
N GLU A 23 19.19 6.76 1.64
CA GLU A 23 20.61 6.44 1.51
C GLU A 23 21.38 7.52 0.75
N SER A 24 20.73 8.19 -0.20
CA SER A 24 21.34 9.30 -0.94
C SER A 24 21.49 10.58 -0.10
N GLY A 25 20.88 10.64 1.09
CA GLY A 25 20.83 11.84 1.95
C GLY A 25 19.94 12.96 1.39
N ARG A 26 19.38 12.80 0.18
CA ARG A 26 18.55 13.82 -0.47
C ARG A 26 17.22 14.00 0.24
N SER A 27 16.73 15.22 0.21
CA SER A 27 15.38 15.60 0.63
C SER A 27 14.81 16.65 -0.31
N TYR A 28 13.49 16.75 -0.37
CA TYR A 28 12.79 17.75 -1.15
C TYR A 28 11.77 18.50 -0.29
N GLN A 29 11.46 19.73 -0.69
CA GLN A 29 10.44 20.54 -0.03
C GLN A 29 9.05 20.06 -0.43
N VAL A 30 8.20 19.90 0.57
CA VAL A 30 6.77 19.64 0.41
C VAL A 30 6.03 20.94 0.68
N THR A 31 5.19 21.34 -0.28
CA THR A 31 4.38 22.56 -0.19
C THR A 31 2.91 22.21 -0.24
N ASP A 32 2.06 23.13 0.24
CA ASP A 32 0.63 23.06 -0.05
C ASP A 32 0.34 23.45 -1.51
N THR A 33 -0.93 23.40 -1.91
CA THR A 33 -1.39 23.77 -3.25
C THR A 33 -1.16 25.25 -3.62
N LYS A 34 -0.75 26.09 -2.68
CA LYS A 34 -0.40 27.50 -2.88
C LYS A 34 1.11 27.76 -2.82
N GLY A 35 1.93 26.70 -2.75
CA GLY A 35 3.38 26.82 -2.66
C GLY A 35 3.90 27.17 -1.26
N ARG A 36 3.05 27.18 -0.22
CA ARG A 36 3.51 27.42 1.14
C ARG A 36 4.21 26.18 1.67
N PHE A 37 5.41 26.36 2.21
CA PHE A 37 6.20 25.28 2.78
C PHE A 37 5.47 24.58 3.93
N LEU A 38 5.37 23.25 3.86
CA LEU A 38 4.83 22.39 4.91
C LEU A 38 5.95 21.67 5.68
N ALA A 39 6.79 20.90 4.97
CA ALA A 39 7.86 20.11 5.56
C ALA A 39 8.94 19.75 4.52
N ASN A 40 10.02 19.09 4.96
CA ASN A 40 10.92 18.38 4.05
C ASN A 40 10.63 16.88 4.12
N ALA A 41 10.63 16.19 2.99
CA ALA A 41 10.54 14.73 2.91
C ALA A 41 11.84 14.15 2.35
N ALA A 42 12.21 12.94 2.79
CA ALA A 42 13.33 12.21 2.22
C ALA A 42 13.06 11.90 0.73
N HIS A 43 14.09 11.96 -0.11
CA HIS A 43 13.98 11.61 -1.52
C HIS A 43 14.59 10.23 -1.74
N ALA A 44 13.74 9.21 -1.83
CA ALA A 44 14.17 7.82 -1.98
C ALA A 44 15.07 7.63 -3.21
N SER A 45 16.11 6.82 -3.06
CA SER A 45 16.98 6.38 -4.12
C SER A 45 16.59 4.99 -4.64
N ARG A 46 17.20 4.57 -5.75
CA ARG A 46 17.17 3.16 -6.19
C ARG A 46 17.56 2.19 -5.08
N LYS A 47 18.56 2.56 -4.25
CA LYS A 47 19.01 1.69 -3.16
C LYS A 47 17.96 1.57 -2.06
N ASP A 48 17.26 2.66 -1.73
CA ASP A 48 16.16 2.61 -0.77
C ASP A 48 15.02 1.70 -1.25
N ALA A 49 14.70 1.73 -2.56
CA ALA A 49 13.71 0.83 -3.16
C ALA A 49 14.10 -0.64 -3.01
N ARG A 50 15.36 -0.99 -3.30
CA ARG A 50 15.89 -2.34 -3.09
C ARG A 50 15.86 -2.75 -1.62
N ASP A 51 16.29 -1.87 -0.73
CA ASP A 51 16.33 -2.15 0.71
C ASP A 51 14.89 -2.36 1.27
N ALA A 52 13.89 -1.66 0.72
CA ALA A 52 12.47 -1.88 1.00
C ALA A 52 11.97 -3.22 0.48
N VAL A 53 12.34 -3.64 -0.73
CA VAL A 53 11.99 -4.97 -1.26
C VAL A 53 12.60 -6.09 -0.42
N VAL A 54 13.85 -5.94 0.02
CA VAL A 54 14.50 -6.91 0.93
C VAL A 54 13.72 -7.03 2.25
N ALA A 55 13.28 -5.90 2.81
CA ALA A 55 12.47 -5.89 4.03
C ALA A 55 11.11 -6.57 3.81
N ALA A 56 10.42 -6.27 2.72
CA ALA A 56 9.16 -6.89 2.33
C ALA A 56 9.29 -8.41 2.16
N ARG A 57 10.26 -8.85 1.37
CA ARG A 57 10.54 -10.27 1.13
C ARG A 57 10.82 -11.03 2.43
N LYS A 58 11.59 -10.44 3.34
CA LYS A 58 11.88 -11.03 4.65
C LYS A 58 10.62 -11.16 5.51
N ALA A 59 9.74 -10.16 5.49
CA ALA A 59 8.52 -10.15 6.28
C ALA A 59 7.43 -11.09 5.73
N PHE A 60 7.43 -11.34 4.41
CA PHE A 60 6.38 -12.09 3.72
C PHE A 60 6.06 -13.44 4.36
N ALA A 61 7.10 -14.25 4.63
CA ALA A 61 6.91 -15.59 5.18
C ALA A 61 6.18 -15.58 6.53
N GLY A 62 6.44 -14.58 7.39
CA GLY A 62 5.76 -14.43 8.67
C GLY A 62 4.32 -13.95 8.51
N TRP A 63 4.11 -12.94 7.66
CA TRP A 63 2.81 -12.31 7.45
C TRP A 63 1.81 -13.21 6.70
N SER A 64 2.25 -13.91 5.66
CA SER A 64 1.40 -14.82 4.89
C SER A 64 0.94 -16.04 5.69
N ARG A 65 1.75 -16.48 6.66
CA ARG A 65 1.41 -17.57 7.59
C ARG A 65 0.64 -17.12 8.83
N ALA A 66 0.55 -15.82 9.10
CA ALA A 66 -0.31 -15.33 10.17
C ALA A 66 -1.74 -15.80 9.91
N THR A 67 -2.48 -16.15 10.96
CA THR A 67 -3.89 -16.52 10.79
C THR A 67 -4.66 -15.34 10.22
N ALA A 68 -5.72 -15.63 9.46
CA ALA A 68 -6.61 -14.60 8.92
C ALA A 68 -7.14 -13.67 10.04
N TYR A 69 -7.55 -14.25 11.17
CA TYR A 69 -7.97 -13.50 12.37
C TYR A 69 -6.89 -12.53 12.86
N ASN A 70 -5.64 -12.99 13.02
CA ASN A 70 -4.54 -12.13 13.49
C ASN A 70 -4.26 -10.99 12.50
N ARG A 71 -4.28 -11.25 11.19
CA ARG A 71 -4.16 -10.18 10.18
C ARG A 71 -5.29 -9.17 10.34
N GLY A 72 -6.53 -9.64 10.49
CA GLY A 72 -7.70 -8.80 10.73
C GLY A 72 -7.53 -7.90 11.95
N GLN A 73 -7.11 -8.43 13.09
CA GLN A 73 -6.87 -7.66 14.31
C GLN A 73 -5.81 -6.56 14.12
N VAL A 74 -4.70 -6.87 13.45
CA VAL A 74 -3.66 -5.87 13.13
C VAL A 74 -4.21 -4.77 12.21
N LEU A 75 -5.00 -5.12 11.19
CA LEU A 75 -5.58 -4.11 10.29
C LEU A 75 -6.66 -3.26 10.97
N TYR A 76 -7.46 -3.82 11.87
CA TYR A 76 -8.35 -3.05 12.74
C TYR A 76 -7.56 -2.09 13.64
N ARG A 77 -6.44 -2.55 14.20
CA ARG A 77 -5.58 -1.71 15.02
C ARG A 77 -5.03 -0.50 14.25
N VAL A 78 -4.73 -0.65 12.96
CA VAL A 78 -4.34 0.48 12.10
C VAL A 78 -5.46 1.53 12.06
N ALA A 79 -6.72 1.12 11.86
CA ALA A 79 -7.86 2.04 11.87
C ALA A 79 -8.01 2.78 13.21
N GLU A 80 -7.89 2.07 14.34
CA GLU A 80 -7.95 2.67 15.68
C GLU A 80 -6.87 3.73 15.91
N VAL A 81 -5.64 3.46 15.47
CA VAL A 81 -4.52 4.39 15.63
C VAL A 81 -4.64 5.56 14.66
N MET A 82 -5.20 5.36 13.45
CA MET A 82 -5.55 6.45 12.55
C MET A 82 -6.62 7.36 13.15
N GLU A 83 -7.66 6.79 13.77
CA GLU A 83 -8.73 7.55 14.43
C GLU A 83 -8.15 8.46 15.54
N GLY A 84 -7.23 7.93 16.36
CA GLY A 84 -6.53 8.73 17.36
C GLY A 84 -5.67 9.87 16.79
N ARG A 85 -5.30 9.81 15.50
CA ARG A 85 -4.53 10.84 14.76
C ARG A 85 -5.34 11.56 13.70
N ARG A 86 -6.66 11.41 13.69
CA ARG A 86 -7.57 11.92 12.67
C ARG A 86 -7.34 13.40 12.36
N ALA A 87 -7.20 14.25 13.39
CA ALA A 87 -6.97 15.68 13.20
C ALA A 87 -5.69 16.00 12.40
N GLN A 88 -4.61 15.25 12.63
CA GLN A 88 -3.36 15.41 11.88
C GLN A 88 -3.56 15.05 10.40
N PHE A 89 -4.21 13.93 10.12
CA PHE A 89 -4.53 13.52 8.75
C PHE A 89 -5.41 14.55 8.03
N VAL A 90 -6.42 15.11 8.72
CA VAL A 90 -7.30 16.14 8.15
C VAL A 90 -6.49 17.36 7.74
N ASP A 91 -5.58 17.84 8.59
CA ASP A 91 -4.77 19.01 8.27
C ASP A 91 -3.80 18.73 7.10
N GLU A 92 -3.19 17.54 7.05
CA GLU A 92 -2.29 17.12 5.98
C GLU A 92 -3.01 16.94 4.64
N VAL A 93 -4.17 16.28 4.63
CA VAL A 93 -5.02 16.09 3.44
C VAL A 93 -5.55 17.43 2.96
N ALA A 94 -6.08 18.29 3.85
CA ALA A 94 -6.57 19.60 3.47
C ALA A 94 -5.49 20.46 2.81
N ALA A 95 -4.28 20.48 3.38
CA ALA A 95 -3.17 21.26 2.86
C ALA A 95 -2.61 20.69 1.55
N GLY A 96 -2.35 19.39 1.49
CA GLY A 96 -1.78 18.72 0.32
C GLY A 96 -2.75 18.68 -0.86
N GLU A 97 -4.03 18.48 -0.59
CA GLU A 97 -5.05 18.38 -1.63
C GLU A 97 -5.75 19.69 -1.98
N GLY A 98 -5.58 20.73 -1.16
CA GLY A 98 -6.26 22.02 -1.34
C GLY A 98 -7.76 21.94 -1.04
N LEU A 99 -8.17 21.00 -0.20
CA LEU A 99 -9.58 20.78 0.15
C LEU A 99 -10.04 21.72 1.28
N SER A 100 -11.35 21.98 1.31
CA SER A 100 -11.96 22.55 2.53
C SER A 100 -11.86 21.54 3.67
N ARG A 101 -11.86 22.04 4.91
CA ARG A 101 -11.74 21.19 6.10
C ARG A 101 -12.79 20.07 6.12
N GLY A 102 -14.06 20.38 5.82
CA GLY A 102 -15.13 19.38 5.80
C GLY A 102 -14.95 18.29 4.72
N LYS A 103 -14.36 18.63 3.55
CA LYS A 103 -14.02 17.62 2.52
C LYS A 103 -12.86 16.75 2.96
N ALA A 104 -11.85 17.33 3.61
CA ALA A 104 -10.73 16.57 4.16
C ALA A 104 -11.16 15.66 5.32
N GLU A 105 -12.04 16.13 6.21
CA GLU A 105 -12.66 15.32 7.27
C GLU A 105 -13.35 14.10 6.67
N LYS A 106 -14.21 14.29 5.67
CA LYS A 106 -14.89 13.19 4.98
C LYS A 106 -13.89 12.20 4.34
N ALA A 107 -12.86 12.68 3.66
CA ALA A 107 -11.85 11.81 3.03
C ALA A 107 -11.06 10.99 4.06
N VAL A 108 -10.76 11.56 5.23
CA VAL A 108 -10.09 10.85 6.33
C VAL A 108 -11.02 9.82 6.97
N ASP A 109 -12.29 10.18 7.22
CA ASP A 109 -13.29 9.24 7.76
C ASP A 109 -13.44 8.02 6.84
N GLU A 110 -13.62 8.25 5.55
CA GLU A 110 -13.71 7.19 4.56
C GLU A 110 -12.43 6.34 4.49
N SER A 111 -11.26 6.93 4.74
CA SER A 111 -9.99 6.19 4.79
C SER A 111 -9.91 5.25 6.00
N ILE A 112 -10.42 5.67 7.14
CA ILE A 112 -10.47 4.87 8.37
C ILE A 112 -11.49 3.74 8.20
N ASP A 113 -12.68 4.07 7.70
CA ASP A 113 -13.71 3.08 7.38
C ASP A 113 -13.23 2.07 6.34
N ARG A 114 -12.41 2.50 5.36
CA ARG A 114 -11.79 1.62 4.36
C ARG A 114 -10.88 0.56 5.01
N TRP A 115 -10.10 0.93 6.03
CA TRP A 115 -9.30 -0.03 6.78
C TRP A 115 -10.17 -1.03 7.52
N VAL A 116 -11.22 -0.57 8.22
CA VAL A 116 -12.20 -1.42 8.91
C VAL A 116 -12.84 -2.40 7.93
N TRP A 117 -13.30 -1.91 6.79
CA TRP A 117 -13.93 -2.71 5.76
C TRP A 117 -12.99 -3.81 5.25
N TYR A 118 -11.76 -3.47 4.86
CA TYR A 118 -10.77 -4.43 4.38
C TYR A 118 -10.32 -5.41 5.48
N ALA A 119 -10.17 -4.97 6.73
CA ALA A 119 -9.85 -5.85 7.85
C ALA A 119 -10.90 -6.97 8.02
N GLY A 120 -12.18 -6.63 7.80
CA GLY A 120 -13.29 -7.58 7.80
C GLY A 120 -13.22 -8.68 6.73
N TRP A 121 -12.40 -8.53 5.68
CA TRP A 121 -12.27 -9.51 4.59
C TRP A 121 -11.18 -10.56 4.79
N THR A 122 -10.31 -10.37 5.78
CA THR A 122 -9.13 -11.22 6.02
C THR A 122 -9.46 -12.71 6.16
N ASP A 123 -10.61 -13.04 6.75
CA ASP A 123 -11.08 -14.40 7.01
C ASP A 123 -12.23 -14.86 6.09
N LYS A 124 -12.67 -14.01 5.16
CA LYS A 124 -13.81 -14.28 4.25
C LYS A 124 -13.40 -14.50 2.81
N ILE A 125 -12.24 -13.98 2.40
CA ILE A 125 -11.83 -14.00 0.99
C ILE A 125 -11.81 -15.42 0.40
N ALA A 126 -11.29 -16.41 1.15
CA ALA A 126 -11.21 -17.79 0.69
C ALA A 126 -12.58 -18.45 0.46
N GLN A 127 -13.63 -17.99 1.16
CA GLN A 127 -15.00 -18.50 0.95
C GLN A 127 -15.62 -17.96 -0.34
N VAL A 128 -15.18 -16.78 -0.79
CA VAL A 128 -15.70 -16.15 -2.01
C VAL A 128 -14.95 -16.61 -3.26
N VAL A 129 -13.63 -16.78 -3.18
CA VAL A 129 -12.80 -17.06 -4.36
C VAL A 129 -12.15 -18.44 -4.37
N GLY A 130 -12.27 -19.20 -3.29
CA GLY A 130 -11.89 -20.61 -3.26
C GLY A 130 -13.02 -21.52 -3.73
N SER A 131 -12.70 -22.78 -4.02
CA SER A 131 -13.69 -23.78 -4.44
C SER A 131 -13.31 -25.19 -4.02
N SER A 132 -14.34 -26.01 -3.77
CA SER A 132 -14.24 -27.47 -3.84
C SER A 132 -14.56 -27.89 -5.27
N ASN A 133 -13.64 -28.57 -5.93
CA ASN A 133 -13.75 -28.89 -7.34
C ASN A 133 -14.30 -30.31 -7.51
N PRO A 134 -15.37 -30.50 -8.29
CA PRO A 134 -15.89 -31.84 -8.57
C PRO A 134 -14.95 -32.57 -9.53
N VAL A 135 -14.47 -33.74 -9.13
CA VAL A 135 -13.55 -34.55 -9.94
C VAL A 135 -14.02 -36.00 -10.00
N ALA A 136 -13.77 -36.65 -11.13
CA ALA A 136 -14.00 -38.08 -11.29
C ALA A 136 -12.83 -38.85 -10.66
N GLY A 137 -13.04 -39.41 -9.47
CA GLY A 137 -12.05 -40.23 -8.78
C GLY A 137 -12.10 -40.06 -7.26
N PRO A 138 -11.36 -40.88 -6.52
CA PRO A 138 -11.34 -40.83 -5.05
C PRO A 138 -10.39 -39.73 -4.56
N TYR A 139 -10.69 -38.47 -4.92
CA TYR A 139 -9.91 -37.31 -4.51
C TYR A 139 -10.82 -36.21 -3.99
N PHE A 140 -10.37 -35.53 -2.94
CA PHE A 140 -10.80 -34.17 -2.67
C PHE A 140 -9.91 -33.21 -3.45
N ASP A 141 -10.52 -32.37 -4.28
CA ASP A 141 -9.85 -31.32 -5.02
C ASP A 141 -10.33 -29.96 -4.50
N PHE A 142 -9.38 -29.12 -4.06
CA PHE A 142 -9.65 -27.77 -3.58
C PHE A 142 -8.79 -26.74 -4.29
N SER A 143 -9.40 -25.68 -4.80
CA SER A 143 -8.70 -24.46 -5.22
C SER A 143 -8.73 -23.45 -4.08
N VAL A 144 -7.55 -23.06 -3.59
CA VAL A 144 -7.39 -22.15 -2.46
C VAL A 144 -6.61 -20.92 -2.90
N PRO A 145 -7.07 -19.69 -2.57
CA PRO A 145 -6.28 -18.49 -2.82
C PRO A 145 -5.08 -18.40 -1.88
N GLU A 146 -3.90 -18.13 -2.43
CA GLU A 146 -2.67 -17.83 -1.71
C GLU A 146 -2.16 -16.42 -2.10
N PRO A 147 -1.53 -15.65 -1.19
CA PRO A 147 -0.96 -14.36 -1.55
C PRO A 147 0.15 -14.50 -2.60
N THR A 148 0.19 -13.60 -3.58
CA THR A 148 1.22 -13.60 -4.65
C THR A 148 2.65 -13.33 -4.13
N GLY A 149 2.81 -12.57 -3.04
CA GLY A 149 4.10 -12.30 -2.42
C GLY A 149 4.35 -10.83 -2.06
N VAL A 150 5.41 -10.26 -2.67
CA VAL A 150 5.77 -8.84 -2.52
C VAL A 150 5.09 -8.05 -3.64
N VAL A 151 4.32 -7.04 -3.27
CA VAL A 151 3.61 -6.15 -4.20
C VAL A 151 4.24 -4.76 -4.15
N ALA A 152 4.68 -4.26 -5.30
CA ALA A 152 5.02 -2.85 -5.45
C ALA A 152 3.74 -2.05 -5.74
N VAL A 153 3.51 -0.97 -5.00
CA VAL A 153 2.30 -0.14 -5.14
C VAL A 153 2.72 1.27 -5.49
N LEU A 154 2.34 1.74 -6.68
CA LEU A 154 2.41 3.16 -7.00
C LEU A 154 1.14 3.79 -6.46
N ALA A 155 1.27 4.59 -5.40
CA ALA A 155 0.12 5.24 -4.78
C ALA A 155 -0.48 6.29 -5.73
N PRO A 156 -1.80 6.53 -5.66
CA PRO A 156 -2.44 7.65 -6.36
C PRO A 156 -1.74 8.97 -6.08
N GLN A 157 -1.64 9.84 -7.09
CA GLN A 157 -0.92 11.10 -7.00
C GLN A 157 -1.82 12.27 -6.57
N ARG A 158 -3.13 12.21 -6.84
CA ARG A 158 -4.13 13.20 -6.45
C ARG A 158 -4.73 12.89 -5.08
N SER A 159 -5.25 11.68 -4.86
CA SER A 159 -5.75 11.28 -3.54
C SER A 159 -4.62 10.83 -2.62
N SER A 160 -4.28 11.68 -1.65
CA SER A 160 -3.09 11.52 -0.79
C SER A 160 -3.26 10.47 0.32
N LEU A 161 -4.49 10.24 0.78
CA LEU A 161 -4.80 9.26 1.84
C LEU A 161 -5.81 8.21 1.41
N LEU A 162 -7.02 8.60 0.99
CA LEU A 162 -8.09 7.65 0.67
C LEU A 162 -7.69 6.70 -0.47
N GLY A 163 -7.11 7.24 -1.54
CA GLY A 163 -6.56 6.45 -2.63
C GLY A 163 -5.41 5.55 -2.18
N LEU A 164 -4.47 6.08 -1.40
CA LEU A 164 -3.36 5.29 -0.82
C LEU A 164 -3.87 4.10 0.00
N VAL A 165 -4.81 4.31 0.92
CA VAL A 165 -5.38 3.23 1.74
C VAL A 165 -6.12 2.23 0.86
N SER A 166 -6.86 2.71 -0.15
CA SER A 166 -7.64 1.88 -1.07
C SER A 166 -6.81 0.96 -1.95
N VAL A 167 -5.52 1.27 -2.18
CA VAL A 167 -4.60 0.39 -2.90
C VAL A 167 -3.73 -0.44 -1.96
N LEU A 168 -3.41 0.08 -0.77
CA LEU A 168 -2.53 -0.60 0.19
C LEU A 168 -3.25 -1.66 1.02
N ALA A 169 -4.37 -1.32 1.65
CA ALA A 169 -5.11 -2.23 2.51
C ALA A 169 -5.44 -3.58 1.85
N PRO A 170 -5.98 -3.65 0.60
CA PRO A 170 -6.32 -4.93 -0.03
C PRO A 170 -5.11 -5.86 -0.26
N VAL A 171 -3.91 -5.29 -0.46
CA VAL A 171 -2.67 -6.09 -0.56
C VAL A 171 -2.41 -6.83 0.76
N LEU A 172 -2.58 -6.16 1.90
CA LEU A 172 -2.26 -6.73 3.20
C LEU A 172 -3.27 -7.79 3.66
N VAL A 173 -4.54 -7.62 3.28
CA VAL A 173 -5.66 -8.52 3.66
C VAL A 173 -5.35 -9.97 3.31
N SER A 174 -4.88 -10.21 2.10
CA SER A 174 -4.56 -11.53 1.56
C SER A 174 -3.25 -12.13 2.09
N GLY A 175 -2.46 -11.37 2.86
CA GLY A 175 -1.18 -11.81 3.40
C GLY A 175 0.03 -11.46 2.52
N ASN A 176 -0.14 -10.57 1.53
CA ASN A 176 1.00 -9.99 0.80
C ASN A 176 1.70 -8.91 1.64
N THR A 177 2.94 -8.60 1.24
CA THR A 177 3.69 -7.45 1.78
C THR A 177 3.85 -6.38 0.70
N ALA A 178 3.92 -5.11 1.09
CA ALA A 178 3.91 -3.97 0.18
C ALA A 178 5.18 -3.13 0.23
N VAL A 179 5.61 -2.65 -0.95
CA VAL A 179 6.54 -1.51 -1.10
C VAL A 179 5.81 -0.41 -1.85
N VAL A 180 5.53 0.70 -1.18
CA VAL A 180 4.72 1.80 -1.69
C VAL A 180 5.63 2.95 -2.14
N ALA A 181 5.48 3.39 -3.38
CA ALA A 181 5.94 4.69 -3.83
C ALA A 181 4.78 5.70 -3.62
N SER A 182 4.93 6.63 -2.68
CA SER A 182 3.86 7.57 -2.30
C SER A 182 3.63 8.65 -3.36
N SER A 183 2.56 9.45 -3.19
CA SER A 183 2.42 10.71 -3.92
C SER A 183 3.65 11.60 -3.70
N TYR A 184 4.21 12.14 -4.78
CA TYR A 184 5.39 13.01 -4.71
C TYR A 184 5.04 14.36 -4.08
N GLU A 185 3.96 15.00 -4.55
CA GLU A 185 3.55 16.34 -4.11
C GLU A 185 2.87 16.31 -2.74
N ARG A 186 2.22 15.20 -2.39
CA ARG A 186 1.36 15.07 -1.20
C ARG A 186 1.80 13.90 -0.30
N PRO A 187 3.08 13.80 0.12
CA PRO A 187 3.60 12.63 0.82
C PRO A 187 3.23 12.56 2.30
N LEU A 188 2.76 13.66 2.91
CA LEU A 188 2.60 13.76 4.36
C LEU A 188 1.64 12.71 4.94
N PRO A 189 0.44 12.47 4.36
CA PRO A 189 -0.44 11.41 4.85
C PRO A 189 0.20 10.02 4.78
N ALA A 190 1.00 9.73 3.75
CA ALA A 190 1.72 8.46 3.64
C ALA A 190 2.81 8.32 4.73
N ILE A 191 3.52 9.41 5.04
CA ILE A 191 4.50 9.45 6.12
C ILE A 191 3.83 9.22 7.47
N THR A 192 2.73 9.93 7.75
CA THR A 192 1.97 9.79 8.99
C THR A 192 1.37 8.39 9.10
N LEU A 193 0.90 7.80 8.00
CA LEU A 193 0.49 6.41 7.96
C LEU A 193 1.66 5.46 8.31
N GLY A 194 2.89 5.76 7.90
CA GLY A 194 4.08 5.03 8.36
C GLY A 194 4.24 5.03 9.88
N GLU A 195 3.99 6.16 10.55
CA GLU A 195 3.99 6.24 12.03
C GLU A 195 2.86 5.42 12.67
N VAL A 196 1.66 5.46 12.07
CA VAL A 196 0.52 4.63 12.47
C VAL A 196 0.88 3.15 12.36
N LEU A 197 1.38 2.70 11.21
CA LEU A 197 1.73 1.30 10.97
C LEU A 197 2.77 0.80 11.98
N ALA A 198 3.79 1.62 12.28
CA ALA A 198 4.82 1.31 13.26
C ALA A 198 4.29 1.15 14.70
N THR A 199 3.10 1.69 15.00
CA THR A 199 2.46 1.67 16.32
C THR A 199 1.16 0.86 16.36
N SER A 200 0.90 0.08 15.30
CA SER A 200 -0.32 -0.74 15.13
C SER A 200 -0.02 -2.24 15.03
N ASP A 201 1.11 -2.68 15.58
CA ASP A 201 1.56 -4.09 15.57
C ASP A 201 1.75 -4.70 14.16
N VAL A 202 1.84 -3.86 13.12
CA VAL A 202 2.21 -4.30 11.77
C VAL A 202 3.66 -4.77 11.81
N PRO A 203 3.95 -6.05 11.49
CA PRO A 203 5.31 -6.55 11.55
C PRO A 203 6.25 -5.76 10.63
N GLY A 204 7.46 -5.47 11.11
CA GLY A 204 8.43 -4.69 10.35
C GLY A 204 8.70 -5.30 8.97
N GLY A 205 8.47 -4.52 7.93
CA GLY A 205 8.65 -4.92 6.53
C GLY A 205 7.35 -5.34 5.82
N VAL A 206 6.25 -5.57 6.54
CA VAL A 206 4.95 -5.87 5.89
C VAL A 206 4.48 -4.71 5.01
N VAL A 207 4.71 -3.49 5.46
CA VAL A 207 4.55 -2.27 4.67
C VAL A 207 5.85 -1.48 4.70
N ASN A 208 6.25 -0.98 3.54
CA ASN A 208 7.38 -0.07 3.37
C ASN A 208 6.92 1.10 2.51
N ILE A 209 7.18 2.34 2.92
CA ILE A 209 6.73 3.56 2.24
C ILE A 209 7.95 4.40 1.86
N LEU A 210 8.03 4.69 0.56
CA LEU A 210 9.06 5.50 -0.07
C LEU A 210 8.45 6.82 -0.53
N THR A 211 9.11 7.92 -0.23
CA THR A 211 8.78 9.27 -0.71
C THR A 211 9.77 9.71 -1.78
N GLY A 212 9.35 10.51 -2.74
CA GLY A 212 10.17 10.93 -3.88
C GLY A 212 9.42 10.82 -5.20
N ARG A 213 10.08 11.13 -6.32
CA ARG A 213 9.46 11.01 -7.64
C ARG A 213 9.33 9.53 -8.02
N MET A 214 8.19 9.14 -8.59
CA MET A 214 7.99 7.76 -9.04
C MET A 214 9.07 7.31 -10.02
N GLY A 215 9.53 8.18 -10.94
CA GLY A 215 10.62 7.85 -11.87
C GLY A 215 11.94 7.43 -11.22
N ASP A 216 12.19 7.79 -9.95
CA ASP A 216 13.41 7.40 -9.23
C ASP A 216 13.33 6.00 -8.59
N THR A 217 12.12 5.47 -8.38
CA THR A 217 11.90 4.20 -7.67
C THR A 217 11.07 3.19 -8.47
N ALA A 218 10.03 3.62 -9.17
CA ALA A 218 9.06 2.76 -9.85
C ALA A 218 9.68 1.86 -10.94
N PRO A 219 10.58 2.33 -11.83
CA PRO A 219 11.22 1.45 -12.81
C PRO A 219 12.00 0.31 -12.15
N TRP A 220 12.66 0.61 -11.02
CA TRP A 220 13.43 -0.39 -10.27
C TRP A 220 12.54 -1.38 -9.54
N LEU A 221 11.40 -0.93 -9.00
CA LEU A 221 10.40 -1.81 -8.39
C LEU A 221 9.74 -2.71 -9.45
N ALA A 222 9.42 -2.14 -10.61
CA ALA A 222 8.81 -2.86 -11.72
C ALA A 222 9.74 -3.92 -12.31
N ALA A 223 11.04 -3.67 -12.42
CA ALA A 223 12.02 -4.65 -12.89
C ALA A 223 12.50 -5.64 -11.79
N HIS A 224 12.25 -5.38 -10.51
CA HIS A 224 12.88 -6.15 -9.43
C HIS A 224 12.44 -7.63 -9.42
N MET A 225 13.41 -8.55 -9.41
CA MET A 225 13.14 -10.00 -9.45
C MET A 225 12.39 -10.52 -8.22
N ASP A 226 12.67 -9.94 -7.05
CA ASP A 226 11.94 -10.25 -5.81
C ASP A 226 10.59 -9.51 -5.65
N VAL A 227 10.05 -8.87 -6.69
CA VAL A 227 8.67 -8.33 -6.67
C VAL A 227 7.77 -9.26 -7.51
N ASN A 228 6.66 -9.68 -6.91
CA ASN A 228 5.71 -10.64 -7.49
C ASN A 228 4.57 -9.96 -8.25
N ALA A 229 4.20 -8.74 -7.86
CA ALA A 229 3.20 -7.95 -8.55
C ALA A 229 3.45 -6.45 -8.45
N VAL A 230 2.89 -5.68 -9.39
CA VAL A 230 2.90 -4.22 -9.38
C VAL A 230 1.47 -3.69 -9.54
N ASP A 231 1.09 -2.75 -8.69
CA ASP A 231 -0.12 -1.92 -8.83
C ASP A 231 0.25 -0.55 -9.40
N LEU A 232 -0.22 -0.26 -10.60
CA LEU A 232 0.10 0.97 -11.34
C LEU A 232 -0.94 2.08 -11.14
N ALA A 233 -1.78 2.02 -10.11
CA ALA A 233 -2.80 3.05 -9.84
C ALA A 233 -2.23 4.49 -9.80
N GLY A 234 -0.99 4.67 -9.34
CA GLY A 234 -0.32 5.97 -9.32
C GLY A 234 0.09 6.53 -10.67
N ALA A 235 0.14 5.71 -11.72
CA ALA A 235 0.41 6.12 -13.10
C ALA A 235 -0.89 6.42 -13.88
N ALA A 236 -2.01 6.65 -13.18
CA ALA A 236 -3.29 6.93 -13.82
C ALA A 236 -3.21 8.18 -14.73
N GLY A 237 -3.69 8.05 -15.96
CA GLY A 237 -3.64 9.12 -16.97
C GLY A 237 -2.26 9.37 -17.58
N ASP A 238 -1.25 8.54 -17.26
CA ASP A 238 0.09 8.58 -17.85
C ASP A 238 0.37 7.24 -18.57
N ASP A 239 -0.28 7.06 -19.72
CA ASP A 239 -0.20 5.84 -20.52
C ASP A 239 1.23 5.49 -20.96
N GLU A 240 2.07 6.51 -21.20
CA GLU A 240 3.47 6.32 -21.57
C GLU A 240 4.25 5.71 -20.40
N HIS A 241 4.16 6.31 -19.21
CA HIS A 241 4.84 5.79 -18.04
C HIS A 241 4.30 4.43 -17.61
N ALA A 242 2.98 4.22 -17.66
CA ALA A 242 2.37 2.93 -17.37
C ALA A 242 2.90 1.83 -18.31
N ARG A 243 3.00 2.11 -19.60
CA ARG A 243 3.56 1.18 -20.60
C ARG A 243 5.03 0.86 -20.33
N GLU A 244 5.85 1.85 -19.96
CA GLU A 244 7.25 1.61 -19.59
C GLU A 244 7.38 0.68 -18.38
N LEU A 245 6.55 0.88 -17.36
CA LEU A 245 6.53 0.03 -16.17
C LEU A 245 6.02 -1.38 -16.46
N GLU A 246 5.03 -1.53 -17.35
CA GLU A 246 4.57 -2.83 -17.86
C GLU A 246 5.69 -3.59 -18.60
N LEU A 247 6.46 -2.88 -19.44
CA LEU A 247 7.61 -3.46 -20.14
C LEU A 247 8.70 -3.92 -19.15
N ALA A 248 9.01 -3.11 -18.14
CA ALA A 248 9.95 -3.49 -17.08
C ALA A 248 9.44 -4.68 -16.25
N ALA A 249 8.13 -4.75 -15.99
CA ALA A 249 7.51 -5.87 -15.27
C ALA A 249 7.64 -7.20 -16.04
N ALA A 250 7.66 -7.16 -17.37
CA ALA A 250 7.75 -8.35 -18.21
C ALA A 250 9.04 -9.15 -18.03
N GLU A 251 10.12 -8.56 -17.48
CA GLU A 251 11.42 -9.24 -17.28
C GLU A 251 11.31 -10.56 -16.49
N ASN A 252 10.39 -10.66 -15.52
CA ASN A 252 10.12 -11.90 -14.77
C ASN A 252 8.66 -12.35 -14.86
N LEU A 253 7.90 -11.77 -15.81
CA LEU A 253 6.47 -12.03 -15.98
C LEU A 253 5.64 -11.81 -14.71
N LYS A 254 6.07 -10.90 -13.81
CA LYS A 254 5.32 -10.55 -12.60
C LYS A 254 3.95 -9.99 -12.98
N ARG A 255 3.00 -10.16 -12.08
CA ARG A 255 1.63 -9.69 -12.28
C ARG A 255 1.59 -8.15 -12.32
N VAL A 256 0.75 -7.59 -13.19
CA VAL A 256 0.54 -6.14 -13.26
C VAL A 256 -0.94 -5.83 -13.18
N VAL A 257 -1.32 -5.00 -12.20
CA VAL A 257 -2.59 -4.27 -12.21
C VAL A 257 -2.35 -2.97 -12.98
N ARG A 258 -2.98 -2.88 -14.14
CA ARG A 258 -2.75 -1.77 -15.09
C ARG A 258 -3.19 -0.43 -14.51
N ALA A 259 -2.53 0.63 -14.96
CA ALA A 259 -2.95 1.98 -14.64
C ALA A 259 -4.35 2.24 -15.24
N PRO A 260 -5.28 2.84 -14.48
CA PRO A 260 -6.54 3.30 -15.06
C PRO A 260 -6.29 4.56 -15.91
N ALA A 261 -7.21 4.85 -16.84
CA ALA A 261 -7.11 6.06 -17.67
C ALA A 261 -7.19 7.37 -16.87
N ASP A 262 -7.78 7.33 -15.67
CA ASP A 262 -7.78 8.41 -14.69
C ASP A 262 -7.90 7.84 -13.28
N GLU A 263 -7.52 8.59 -12.24
CA GLU A 263 -7.73 8.09 -10.87
C GLU A 263 -9.23 7.87 -10.62
N PRO A 264 -9.63 6.68 -10.12
CA PRO A 264 -11.03 6.37 -9.89
C PRO A 264 -11.61 7.23 -8.77
N ASP A 265 -12.94 7.27 -8.71
CA ASP A 265 -13.64 7.79 -7.53
C ASP A 265 -13.39 6.86 -6.34
N TRP A 266 -12.44 7.26 -5.49
CA TRP A 266 -12.08 6.49 -4.31
C TRP A 266 -13.18 6.48 -3.24
N THR A 267 -14.19 7.35 -3.33
CA THR A 267 -15.34 7.37 -2.41
C THR A 267 -16.39 6.31 -2.74
N ALA A 268 -16.29 5.69 -3.92
CA ALA A 268 -17.12 4.54 -4.28
C ALA A 268 -16.91 3.37 -3.31
N GLU A 269 -17.96 2.55 -3.15
CA GLU A 269 -17.91 1.36 -2.29
C GLU A 269 -16.76 0.43 -2.73
N PRO A 270 -15.86 0.03 -1.81
CA PRO A 270 -14.74 -0.81 -2.18
C PRO A 270 -15.19 -2.20 -2.62
N GLY A 271 -14.63 -2.68 -3.71
CA GLY A 271 -14.83 -4.04 -4.21
C GLY A 271 -13.74 -5.02 -3.76
N LEU A 272 -13.91 -6.28 -4.16
CA LEU A 272 -12.94 -7.35 -3.91
C LEU A 272 -11.82 -7.41 -4.97
N ASP A 273 -12.01 -6.76 -6.12
CA ASP A 273 -11.13 -6.88 -7.29
C ASP A 273 -9.67 -6.56 -6.96
N ARG A 274 -9.42 -5.58 -6.09
CA ARG A 274 -8.06 -5.26 -5.66
C ARG A 274 -7.46 -6.31 -4.74
N ILE A 275 -8.25 -7.00 -3.91
CA ILE A 275 -7.76 -8.11 -3.08
C ILE A 275 -7.40 -9.29 -4.01
N THR A 276 -8.30 -9.64 -4.92
CA THR A 276 -8.19 -10.82 -5.79
C THR A 276 -7.10 -10.66 -6.85
N SER A 277 -6.83 -9.43 -7.28
CA SER A 277 -5.72 -9.10 -8.16
C SER A 277 -4.35 -9.53 -7.61
N PHE A 278 -4.19 -9.77 -6.31
CA PHE A 278 -2.91 -10.20 -5.71
C PHE A 278 -2.96 -11.59 -5.08
N LEU A 279 -3.82 -12.47 -5.61
CA LEU A 279 -3.95 -13.87 -5.22
C LEU A 279 -3.50 -14.82 -6.34
N GLU A 280 -2.78 -15.87 -5.98
CA GLU A 280 -2.58 -17.06 -6.79
C GLU A 280 -3.62 -18.13 -6.40
N THR A 281 -4.04 -18.95 -7.36
CA THR A 281 -4.88 -20.12 -7.07
C THR A 281 -4.01 -21.35 -6.99
N LYS A 282 -3.99 -21.99 -5.82
CA LYS A 282 -3.35 -23.28 -5.63
C LYS A 282 -4.40 -24.37 -5.54
N THR A 283 -4.30 -25.34 -6.45
CA THR A 283 -5.18 -26.51 -6.45
C THR A 283 -4.48 -27.68 -5.76
N VAL A 284 -5.12 -28.22 -4.71
CA VAL A 284 -4.61 -29.32 -3.92
C VAL A 284 -5.51 -30.53 -4.12
N TRP A 285 -4.88 -31.65 -4.51
CA TRP A 285 -5.54 -32.94 -4.65
C TRP A 285 -5.16 -33.83 -3.47
N HIS A 286 -6.14 -34.26 -2.69
CA HIS A 286 -5.97 -35.17 -1.57
C HIS A 286 -6.67 -36.49 -1.85
N PRO A 287 -5.95 -37.64 -1.88
CA PRO A 287 -6.60 -38.93 -2.02
C PRO A 287 -7.59 -39.19 -0.89
N VAL A 288 -8.72 -39.81 -1.21
CA VAL A 288 -9.71 -40.29 -0.25
C VAL A 288 -9.68 -41.81 -0.30
N GLY A 289 -9.48 -42.44 0.86
CA GLY A 289 -9.59 -43.89 0.94
C GLY A 289 -11.00 -44.33 0.56
N ILE A 290 -11.10 -45.26 -0.39
CA ILE A 290 -12.33 -46.02 -0.65
C ILE A 290 -12.38 -47.18 0.33
#